data_AF-A0A2V8CHF6-F1
#
_entry.id   AF-A0A2V8CHF6-F1
#
_cell.length_a   1.000
_cell.length_b   1.000
_cell.length_c   1.000
_cell.angle_alpha   90.00
_cell.angle_beta   90.00
_cell.angle_gamma   90.00
#
_symmetry.space_group_name_H-M   'P 1'
#
loop_
_entity.id
_entity.type
_entity.pdbx_description
1 polymer ?
#
loop_
_entity_poly.entity_id
_entity_poly.type
_entity_poly.pdbx_seq_one_letter_code
_entity_poly.pdbx_strand_id
1 'polypeptide(L)'
;MQVQRIGKLKTADRAQWENALVTLQSRLVLYERLKNSVQPNSLLQLQARNNPAGFDFAGELATFRVDLTRAIRISEERRQGGAQLLDAETGMRLRTFARLFQAVSQSGMVAAIPPGDHTGLRSHWRNLGTVIVDSARGQLPPLPVAFYAAMSSAFAQDKPAVFNSQVSRYRQWLASNGFASEIDQAGYEVYYNRFQPFVRAIAVYAVAAILLGVAWRTRSATVYPSAVMLVLLAFAVHT
;
A
#
# COMPACT_ATOMS: atom_id res chain seq x y z
N MET A 1 13.87 -23.65 -8.03
CA MET A 1 14.79 -24.70 -7.51
C MET A 1 16.18 -24.15 -7.15
N GLN A 2 16.84 -23.32 -7.98
CA GLN A 2 18.18 -22.79 -7.67
C GLN A 2 18.24 -21.86 -6.44
N VAL A 3 17.31 -20.90 -6.29
CA VAL A 3 17.37 -19.96 -5.15
C VAL A 3 17.06 -20.62 -3.80
N GLN A 4 16.19 -21.63 -3.78
CA GLN A 4 15.95 -22.45 -2.58
C GLN A 4 17.19 -23.25 -2.16
N ARG A 5 18.02 -23.68 -3.13
CA ARG A 5 19.29 -24.35 -2.87
C ARG A 5 20.32 -23.35 -2.30
N ILE A 6 20.43 -22.17 -2.90
CA ILE A 6 21.33 -21.09 -2.45
C ILE A 6 20.95 -20.57 -1.06
N GLY A 7 19.64 -20.49 -0.76
CA GLY A 7 19.13 -20.07 0.55
C GLY A 7 19.56 -20.96 1.71
N LYS A 8 19.94 -22.23 1.44
CA LYS A 8 20.46 -23.17 2.45
C LYS A 8 21.95 -22.98 2.75
N LEU A 9 22.68 -22.26 1.91
CA LEU A 9 24.09 -21.91 2.15
C LEU A 9 24.17 -20.74 3.13
N LYS A 10 25.17 -20.73 4.02
CA LYS A 10 25.47 -19.55 4.85
C LYS A 10 25.88 -18.41 3.93
N THR A 11 25.55 -17.18 4.29
CA THR A 11 25.85 -16.00 3.45
C THR A 11 27.33 -15.87 3.12
N ALA A 12 28.22 -16.29 4.03
CA ALA A 12 29.67 -16.30 3.84
C ALA A 12 30.16 -17.32 2.80
N ASP A 13 29.39 -18.38 2.55
CA ASP A 13 29.74 -19.48 1.63
C ASP A 13 29.14 -19.27 0.23
N ARG A 14 28.43 -18.16 0.00
CA ARG A 14 27.77 -17.84 -1.27
C ARG A 14 28.71 -17.11 -2.21
N ALA A 15 28.75 -17.55 -3.47
CA ALA A 15 29.41 -16.80 -4.52
C ALA A 15 28.72 -15.44 -4.76
N GLN A 16 29.46 -14.47 -5.32
CA GLN A 16 28.93 -13.13 -5.58
C GLN A 16 27.67 -13.14 -6.48
N TRP A 17 27.64 -14.02 -7.48
CA TRP A 17 26.47 -14.19 -8.37
C TRP A 17 25.26 -14.82 -7.66
N GLU A 18 25.49 -15.67 -6.66
CA GLU A 18 24.42 -16.26 -5.85
C GLU A 18 23.76 -15.20 -4.96
N ASN A 19 24.56 -14.32 -4.37
CA ASN A 19 24.07 -13.15 -3.63
C ASN A 19 23.30 -12.17 -4.54
N ALA A 20 23.79 -11.95 -5.76
CA ALA A 20 23.09 -11.13 -6.75
C ALA A 20 21.74 -11.74 -7.14
N LEU A 21 21.67 -13.07 -7.34
CA LEU A 21 20.43 -13.76 -7.68
C LEU A 21 19.40 -13.72 -6.55
N VAL A 22 19.83 -13.93 -5.29
CA VAL A 22 18.96 -13.79 -4.11
C VAL A 22 18.45 -12.35 -3.98
N THR A 23 19.32 -11.36 -4.21
CA THR A 23 18.94 -9.94 -4.18
C THR A 23 17.96 -9.58 -5.29
N LEU A 24 18.14 -10.11 -6.50
CA LEU A 24 17.21 -9.90 -7.61
C LEU A 24 15.84 -10.50 -7.27
N GLN A 25 15.81 -11.74 -6.78
CA GLN A 25 14.57 -12.38 -6.39
C GLN A 25 13.84 -11.59 -5.30
N SER A 26 14.55 -11.14 -4.26
CA SER A 26 13.92 -10.37 -3.18
C SER A 26 13.35 -9.04 -3.67
N ARG A 27 14.06 -8.35 -4.57
CA ARG A 27 13.59 -7.11 -5.22
C ARG A 27 12.37 -7.36 -6.12
N LEU A 28 12.34 -8.45 -6.88
CA LEU A 28 11.19 -8.81 -7.71
C LEU A 28 9.97 -9.14 -6.86
N VAL A 29 10.16 -9.89 -5.77
CA VAL A 29 9.09 -10.17 -4.81
C VAL A 29 8.58 -8.87 -4.19
N LEU A 30 9.47 -7.98 -3.77
CA LEU A 30 9.07 -6.67 -3.22
C LEU A 30 8.29 -5.84 -4.23
N TYR A 31 8.75 -5.79 -5.48
CA TYR A 31 8.07 -5.09 -6.57
C TYR A 31 6.66 -5.65 -6.79
N GLU A 32 6.51 -6.96 -6.92
CA GLU A 32 5.19 -7.59 -7.10
C GLU A 32 4.28 -7.34 -5.90
N ARG A 33 4.82 -7.39 -4.68
CA ARG A 33 4.04 -7.08 -3.46
C ARG A 33 3.55 -5.63 -3.47
N LEU A 34 4.41 -4.68 -3.80
CA LEU A 34 4.05 -3.26 -3.86
C LEU A 34 3.03 -2.99 -4.97
N LYS A 35 3.29 -3.50 -6.18
CA LYS A 35 2.39 -3.41 -7.33
C LYS A 35 0.99 -3.92 -6.98
N ASN A 36 0.92 -5.14 -6.45
CA ASN A 36 -0.35 -5.79 -6.10
C ASN A 36 -1.06 -5.17 -4.88
N SER A 37 -0.37 -4.33 -4.09
CA SER A 37 -0.97 -3.59 -2.97
C SER A 37 -1.77 -2.36 -3.42
N VAL A 38 -1.30 -1.69 -4.49
CA VAL A 38 -1.90 -0.45 -5.00
C VAL A 38 -2.86 -0.74 -6.16
N GLN A 39 -2.48 -1.67 -7.02
CA GLN A 39 -3.30 -2.18 -8.11
C GLN A 39 -3.52 -3.65 -7.86
N PRO A 40 -4.59 -4.03 -7.14
CA PRO A 40 -4.88 -5.42 -6.98
C PRO A 40 -5.07 -6.04 -8.37
N ASN A 41 -4.21 -7.01 -8.63
CA ASN A 41 -4.22 -7.98 -9.71
C ASN A 41 -3.46 -7.62 -11.00
N SER A 42 -2.16 -7.95 -10.95
CA SER A 42 -1.47 -8.55 -12.10
C SER A 42 -2.32 -9.64 -12.82
N LEU A 43 -3.16 -10.39 -12.10
CA LEU A 43 -4.05 -11.43 -12.67
C LEU A 43 -5.25 -10.91 -13.46
N LEU A 44 -5.85 -9.79 -13.05
CA LEU A 44 -6.95 -9.14 -13.76
C LEU A 44 -6.40 -8.39 -14.97
N GLN A 45 -5.20 -7.80 -14.84
CA GLN A 45 -4.44 -7.32 -15.99
C GLN A 45 -4.09 -8.45 -16.97
N LEU A 46 -3.74 -9.64 -16.48
CA LEU A 46 -3.51 -10.83 -17.32
C LEU A 46 -4.80 -11.27 -18.03
N GLN A 47 -5.97 -11.25 -17.36
CA GLN A 47 -7.26 -11.49 -18.00
C GLN A 47 -7.61 -10.44 -19.05
N ALA A 48 -7.21 -9.18 -18.82
CA ALA A 48 -7.34 -8.10 -19.79
C ALA A 48 -6.39 -8.23 -20.99
N ARG A 49 -5.52 -9.27 -21.06
CA ARG A 49 -4.64 -9.61 -22.20
C ARG A 49 -3.89 -8.40 -22.79
N ASN A 50 -3.23 -7.59 -21.95
CA ASN A 50 -2.53 -6.37 -22.35
C ASN A 50 -3.43 -5.27 -22.96
N ASN A 51 -4.74 -5.27 -22.67
CA ASN A 51 -5.63 -4.14 -22.94
C ASN A 51 -5.95 -3.40 -21.63
N PRO A 52 -5.19 -2.34 -21.28
CA PRO A 52 -5.42 -1.57 -20.04
C PRO A 52 -6.84 -0.99 -19.97
N ALA A 53 -7.42 -0.63 -21.13
CA ALA A 53 -8.78 -0.11 -21.20
C ALA A 53 -9.86 -1.16 -20.88
N GLY A 54 -9.53 -2.46 -20.97
CA GLY A 54 -10.43 -3.56 -20.60
C GLY A 54 -10.44 -3.89 -19.11
N PHE A 55 -9.52 -3.33 -18.31
CA PHE A 55 -9.54 -3.52 -16.87
C PHE A 55 -10.59 -2.61 -16.22
N ASP A 56 -11.62 -3.23 -15.63
CA ASP A 56 -12.65 -2.52 -14.87
C ASP A 56 -12.97 -3.22 -13.54
N PHE A 57 -12.06 -3.01 -12.58
CA PHE A 57 -12.24 -3.51 -11.23
C PHE A 57 -13.50 -2.95 -10.54
N ALA A 58 -13.90 -1.70 -10.84
CA ALA A 58 -15.14 -1.13 -10.32
C ALA A 58 -16.38 -1.91 -10.79
N GLY A 59 -16.44 -2.29 -12.08
CA GLY A 59 -17.51 -3.13 -12.63
C GLY A 59 -17.52 -4.55 -12.06
N GLU A 60 -16.35 -5.17 -11.92
CA GLU A 60 -16.24 -6.50 -11.29
C GLU A 60 -16.65 -6.47 -9.82
N LEU A 61 -16.24 -5.45 -9.06
CA LEU A 61 -16.66 -5.27 -7.67
C LEU A 61 -18.17 -5.05 -7.57
N ALA A 62 -18.78 -4.29 -8.49
CA ALA A 62 -20.23 -4.10 -8.53
C ALA A 62 -20.96 -5.43 -8.74
N THR A 63 -20.47 -6.26 -9.67
CA THR A 63 -20.99 -7.61 -9.92
C THR A 63 -20.85 -8.51 -8.70
N PHE A 64 -19.67 -8.49 -8.06
CA PHE A 64 -19.41 -9.22 -6.83
C PHE A 64 -20.37 -8.81 -5.70
N ARG A 65 -20.64 -7.50 -5.54
CA ARG A 65 -21.58 -7.00 -4.53
C ARG A 65 -23.00 -7.51 -4.76
N VAL A 66 -23.47 -7.52 -6.01
CA VAL A 66 -24.81 -8.06 -6.35
C VAL A 66 -24.91 -9.54 -6.01
N ASP A 67 -23.92 -10.33 -6.45
CA ASP A 67 -23.85 -11.77 -6.16
C ASP A 67 -23.78 -12.04 -4.65
N LEU A 68 -23.03 -11.21 -3.91
CA LEU A 68 -22.86 -11.34 -2.46
C LEU A 68 -24.12 -10.94 -1.69
N THR A 69 -24.81 -9.87 -2.07
CA THR A 69 -26.11 -9.49 -1.49
C THR A 69 -27.13 -10.62 -1.65
N ARG A 70 -27.15 -11.27 -2.83
CA ARG A 70 -27.99 -12.45 -3.06
C ARG A 70 -27.60 -13.60 -2.13
N ALA A 71 -26.31 -13.89 -2.01
CA ALA A 71 -25.82 -14.96 -1.13
C ALA A 71 -26.14 -14.71 0.35
N ILE A 72 -25.98 -13.47 0.83
CA ILE A 72 -26.34 -13.07 2.20
C ILE A 72 -27.83 -13.26 2.42
N ARG A 73 -28.70 -12.76 1.53
CA ARG A 73 -30.15 -12.94 1.64
C ARG A 73 -30.55 -14.41 1.72
N ILE A 74 -30.03 -15.25 0.84
CA ILE A 74 -30.32 -16.70 0.85
C ILE A 74 -29.81 -17.35 2.14
N SER A 75 -28.67 -16.92 2.66
CA SER A 75 -28.14 -17.43 3.93
C SER A 75 -29.02 -17.05 5.14
N GLU A 76 -29.59 -15.85 5.15
CA GLU A 76 -30.53 -15.40 6.18
C GLU A 76 -31.88 -16.13 6.05
N GLU A 77 -32.42 -16.27 4.84
CA GLU A 77 -33.65 -17.05 4.58
C GLU A 77 -33.49 -18.50 5.06
N ARG A 78 -32.32 -19.11 4.84
CA ARG A 78 -32.03 -20.47 5.33
C ARG A 78 -32.00 -20.53 6.86
N ARG A 79 -31.46 -19.52 7.53
CA ARG A 79 -31.50 -19.43 9.00
C ARG A 79 -32.94 -19.35 9.53
N GLN A 80 -33.86 -18.81 8.72
CA GLN A 80 -35.30 -18.73 9.01
C GLN A 80 -36.10 -19.95 8.53
N GLY A 81 -35.44 -21.03 8.10
CA GLY A 81 -36.09 -22.28 7.68
C GLY A 81 -36.38 -22.40 6.17
N GLY A 82 -35.88 -21.46 5.36
CA GLY A 82 -36.01 -21.50 3.91
C GLY A 82 -35.16 -22.59 3.24
N ALA A 83 -35.68 -23.21 2.18
CA ALA A 83 -35.01 -24.26 1.40
C ALA A 83 -34.18 -23.74 0.21
N GLN A 84 -34.19 -22.43 -0.05
CA GLN A 84 -33.52 -21.84 -1.20
C GLN A 84 -32.00 -22.07 -1.12
N LEU A 85 -31.42 -22.54 -2.23
CA LEU A 85 -29.97 -22.70 -2.38
C LEU A 85 -29.43 -21.59 -3.29
N LEU A 86 -28.21 -21.14 -3.01
CA LEU A 86 -27.47 -20.28 -3.92
C LEU A 86 -27.15 -21.08 -5.18
N ASP A 87 -27.38 -20.50 -6.35
CA ASP A 87 -27.05 -21.15 -7.61
C ASP A 87 -25.54 -21.40 -7.72
N ALA A 88 -25.19 -22.55 -8.31
CA ALA A 88 -23.80 -23.00 -8.38
C ALA A 88 -22.89 -22.02 -9.13
N GLU A 89 -23.44 -21.33 -10.13
CA GLU A 89 -22.73 -20.37 -10.95
C GLU A 89 -22.37 -19.10 -10.15
N THR A 90 -23.32 -18.50 -9.45
CA THR A 90 -23.10 -17.35 -8.57
C THR A 90 -22.11 -17.70 -7.45
N GLY A 91 -22.26 -18.88 -6.84
CA GLY A 91 -21.29 -19.35 -5.86
C GLY A 91 -19.88 -19.50 -6.46
N MET A 92 -19.76 -19.95 -7.71
CA MET A 92 -18.48 -20.05 -8.41
C MET A 92 -17.89 -18.67 -8.73
N ARG A 93 -18.70 -17.72 -9.22
CA ARG A 93 -18.25 -16.33 -9.50
C ARG A 93 -17.69 -15.66 -8.25
N LEU A 94 -18.40 -15.76 -7.11
CA LEU A 94 -17.95 -15.23 -5.82
C LEU A 94 -16.59 -15.83 -5.41
N ARG A 95 -16.43 -17.15 -5.47
CA ARG A 95 -15.17 -17.83 -5.13
C ARG A 95 -14.04 -17.48 -6.09
N THR A 96 -14.34 -17.35 -7.38
CA THR A 96 -13.34 -16.99 -8.39
C THR A 96 -12.84 -15.58 -8.17
N PHE A 97 -13.74 -14.61 -7.97
CA PHE A 97 -13.36 -13.24 -7.65
C PHE A 97 -12.53 -13.16 -6.37
N ALA A 98 -13.01 -13.75 -5.26
CA ALA A 98 -12.29 -13.73 -3.99
C ALA A 98 -10.90 -14.39 -4.05
N ARG A 99 -10.73 -15.44 -4.87
CA ARG A 99 -9.43 -16.11 -5.07
C ARG A 99 -8.38 -15.19 -5.66
N LEU A 100 -8.75 -14.26 -6.53
CA LEU A 100 -7.81 -13.28 -7.11
C LEU A 100 -7.16 -12.43 -6.02
N PHE A 101 -7.90 -12.15 -4.95
CA PHE A 101 -7.44 -11.32 -3.84
C PHE A 101 -6.72 -12.09 -2.73
N GLN A 102 -6.62 -13.43 -2.80
CA GLN A 102 -5.90 -14.22 -1.78
C GLN A 102 -4.40 -13.90 -1.77
N ALA A 103 -3.78 -13.78 -2.94
CA ALA A 103 -2.37 -13.40 -3.03
C ALA A 103 -2.13 -11.98 -2.48
N VAL A 104 -3.04 -11.04 -2.79
CA VAL A 104 -3.00 -9.67 -2.26
C VAL A 104 -3.19 -9.66 -0.74
N SER A 105 -4.11 -10.49 -0.21
CA SER A 105 -4.35 -10.60 1.23
C SER A 105 -3.12 -11.07 2.01
N GLN A 106 -2.32 -11.97 1.44
CA GLN A 106 -1.16 -12.56 2.11
C GLN A 106 0.12 -11.74 1.92
N SER A 107 0.20 -10.99 0.82
CA SER A 107 1.44 -10.36 0.38
C SER A 107 1.37 -8.84 0.32
N GLY A 108 0.17 -8.26 0.42
CA GLY A 108 -0.06 -6.82 0.42
C GLY A 108 0.69 -6.13 1.55
N MET A 109 1.42 -5.06 1.22
CA MET A 109 2.18 -4.25 2.15
C MET A 109 1.46 -2.96 2.55
N VAL A 110 0.47 -2.53 1.77
CA VAL A 110 -0.26 -1.28 2.02
C VAL A 110 -1.59 -1.59 2.68
N ALA A 111 -1.72 -1.18 3.95
CA ALA A 111 -2.96 -1.20 4.70
C ALA A 111 -3.74 0.09 4.43
N ALA A 112 -4.70 0.01 3.52
CA ALA A 112 -5.32 1.17 2.88
C ALA A 112 -6.81 1.33 3.23
N ILE A 113 -7.41 0.31 3.85
CA ILE A 113 -8.82 0.29 4.21
C ILE A 113 -8.94 0.45 5.73
N PRO A 114 -9.59 1.52 6.22
CA PRO A 114 -9.74 1.74 7.64
C PRO A 114 -10.71 0.71 8.28
N PRO A 115 -10.61 0.51 9.61
CA PRO A 115 -11.61 -0.26 10.36
C PRO A 115 -13.00 0.42 10.29
N GLY A 116 -14.05 -0.40 10.48
CA GLY A 116 -15.43 0.09 10.46
C GLY A 116 -15.87 0.73 11.77
N ASP A 117 -15.16 0.44 12.86
CA ASP A 117 -15.34 0.96 14.21
C ASP A 117 -14.13 1.80 14.63
N HIS A 118 -14.38 2.86 15.40
CA HIS A 118 -13.33 3.74 15.96
C HIS A 118 -12.64 3.15 17.20
N THR A 119 -12.99 1.92 17.58
CA THR A 119 -12.50 1.26 18.78
C THR A 119 -11.13 0.65 18.54
N GLY A 120 -10.12 1.51 18.49
CA GLY A 120 -8.76 1.16 18.85
C GLY A 120 -7.78 1.15 17.68
N LEU A 121 -6.71 1.93 17.87
CA LEU A 121 -5.36 1.85 17.29
C LEU A 121 -5.25 1.88 15.75
N ARG A 122 -4.29 2.70 15.28
CA ARG A 122 -3.81 2.74 13.88
C ARG A 122 -3.43 1.36 13.30
N SER A 123 -3.29 0.33 14.13
CA SER A 123 -2.96 -1.05 13.79
C SER A 123 -4.07 -1.86 13.12
N HIS A 124 -5.30 -1.35 12.97
CA HIS A 124 -6.43 -2.12 12.41
C HIS A 124 -6.75 -1.82 10.95
N TRP A 125 -5.97 -0.95 10.28
CA TRP A 125 -6.08 -0.78 8.84
C TRP A 125 -5.77 -2.10 8.14
N ARG A 126 -6.61 -2.47 7.17
CA ARG A 126 -6.49 -3.72 6.42
C ARG A 126 -6.08 -3.43 4.99
N ASN A 127 -5.35 -4.37 4.40
CA ASN A 127 -5.14 -4.35 2.96
C ASN A 127 -6.44 -4.74 2.24
N LEU A 128 -6.58 -4.24 1.02
CA LEU A 128 -7.77 -4.44 0.18
C LEU A 128 -8.09 -5.92 -0.08
N GLY A 129 -7.07 -6.76 -0.23
CA GLY A 129 -7.25 -8.20 -0.46
C GLY A 129 -7.90 -8.91 0.72
N THR A 130 -7.45 -8.63 1.94
CA THR A 130 -8.03 -9.16 3.17
C THR A 130 -9.50 -8.78 3.30
N VAL A 131 -9.84 -7.52 3.04
CA VAL A 131 -11.23 -7.05 3.12
C VAL A 131 -12.13 -7.76 2.12
N ILE A 132 -11.69 -7.98 0.88
CA ILE A 132 -12.48 -8.68 -0.14
C ILE A 132 -12.62 -10.18 0.18
N VAL A 133 -11.54 -10.84 0.60
CA VAL A 133 -11.56 -12.26 0.99
C VAL A 133 -12.47 -12.48 2.20
N ASP A 134 -12.43 -11.59 3.19
CA ASP A 134 -13.31 -11.66 4.35
C ASP A 134 -14.77 -11.39 3.96
N SER A 135 -15.01 -10.45 3.06
CA SER A 135 -16.36 -10.11 2.57
C SER A 135 -17.06 -11.31 1.92
N ALA A 136 -16.30 -12.14 1.19
CA ALA A 136 -16.81 -13.37 0.59
C ALA A 136 -17.36 -14.40 1.61
N ARG A 137 -17.13 -14.19 2.92
CA ARG A 137 -17.69 -15.00 4.02
C ARG A 137 -19.09 -14.57 4.46
N GLY A 138 -19.67 -13.55 3.83
CA GLY A 138 -21.05 -13.11 4.07
C GLY A 138 -21.20 -11.71 4.65
N GLN A 139 -20.24 -10.81 4.39
CA GLN A 139 -20.34 -9.40 4.77
C GLN A 139 -20.03 -8.52 3.56
N LEU A 140 -20.78 -7.46 3.35
CA LEU A 140 -20.51 -6.56 2.24
C LEU A 140 -19.19 -5.81 2.45
N PRO A 141 -18.36 -5.63 1.40
CA PRO A 141 -17.19 -4.79 1.49
C PRO A 141 -17.57 -3.36 1.89
N PRO A 142 -16.82 -2.70 2.79
CA PRO A 142 -17.09 -1.34 3.21
C PRO A 142 -16.83 -0.35 2.05
N LEU A 143 -17.41 0.85 2.15
CA LEU A 143 -17.34 1.86 1.07
C LEU A 143 -15.92 2.19 0.58
N PRO A 144 -14.86 2.24 1.42
CA PRO A 144 -13.49 2.44 0.96
C PRO A 144 -13.03 1.52 -0.16
N VAL A 145 -13.50 0.26 -0.18
CA VAL A 145 -13.19 -0.71 -1.24
C VAL A 145 -13.65 -0.21 -2.61
N ALA A 146 -14.80 0.49 -2.67
CA ALA A 146 -15.31 1.05 -3.91
C ALA A 146 -14.47 2.24 -4.42
N PHE A 147 -13.94 3.08 -3.53
CA PHE A 147 -13.03 4.16 -3.93
C PHE A 147 -11.74 3.60 -4.54
N TYR A 148 -11.14 2.57 -3.93
CA TYR A 148 -9.97 1.89 -4.49
C TYR A 148 -10.26 1.20 -5.82
N ALA A 149 -11.44 0.60 -5.96
CA ALA A 149 -11.82 0.00 -7.23
C ALA A 149 -11.96 1.04 -8.35
N ALA A 150 -12.61 2.16 -8.06
CA ALA A 150 -12.75 3.26 -9.02
C ALA A 150 -11.40 3.92 -9.37
N MET A 151 -10.52 4.11 -8.38
CA MET A 151 -9.15 4.61 -8.61
C MET A 151 -8.36 3.65 -9.51
N SER A 152 -8.41 2.35 -9.22
CA SER A 152 -7.68 1.34 -10.00
C SER A 152 -8.19 1.26 -11.46
N SER A 153 -9.52 1.22 -11.66
CA SER A 153 -10.12 1.26 -13.02
C SER A 153 -9.71 2.54 -13.76
N ALA A 154 -9.79 3.69 -13.12
CA ALA A 154 -9.45 4.98 -13.74
C ALA A 154 -7.96 5.05 -14.13
N PHE A 155 -7.08 4.51 -13.30
CA PHE A 155 -5.65 4.42 -13.61
C PHE A 155 -5.41 3.54 -14.84
N ALA A 156 -6.00 2.34 -14.88
CA ALA A 156 -5.80 1.41 -16.00
C ALA A 156 -6.37 1.95 -17.33
N GLN A 157 -7.44 2.72 -17.26
CA GLN A 157 -8.11 3.31 -18.42
C GLN A 157 -7.53 4.68 -18.84
N ASP A 158 -6.40 5.10 -18.25
CA ASP A 158 -5.76 6.39 -18.49
C ASP A 158 -6.70 7.60 -18.30
N LYS A 159 -7.48 7.58 -17.21
CA LYS A 159 -8.44 8.64 -16.84
C LYS A 159 -7.98 9.38 -15.59
N PRO A 160 -6.94 10.23 -15.67
CA PRO A 160 -6.34 10.90 -14.51
C PRO A 160 -7.33 11.83 -13.78
N ALA A 161 -8.23 12.49 -14.51
CA ALA A 161 -9.26 13.35 -13.91
C ALA A 161 -10.22 12.54 -13.00
N VAL A 162 -10.63 11.35 -13.45
CA VAL A 162 -11.49 10.45 -12.66
C VAL A 162 -10.72 9.93 -11.45
N PHE A 163 -9.47 9.51 -11.63
CA PHE A 163 -8.61 9.07 -10.54
C PHE A 163 -8.51 10.14 -9.44
N ASN A 164 -8.14 11.38 -9.80
CA ASN A 164 -7.98 12.48 -8.85
C ASN A 164 -9.29 12.85 -8.15
N SER A 165 -10.41 12.80 -8.87
CA SER A 165 -11.73 12.97 -8.25
C SER A 165 -12.02 11.89 -7.21
N GLN A 166 -11.68 10.62 -7.47
CA GLN A 166 -11.89 9.53 -6.51
C GLN A 166 -10.97 9.65 -5.29
N VAL A 167 -9.72 10.08 -5.48
CA VAL A 167 -8.80 10.39 -4.37
C VAL A 167 -9.39 11.49 -3.48
N SER A 168 -9.89 12.57 -4.08
CA SER A 168 -10.51 13.69 -3.34
C SER A 168 -11.72 13.21 -2.53
N ARG A 169 -12.62 12.44 -3.15
CA ARG A 169 -13.80 11.87 -2.49
C ARG A 169 -13.43 10.93 -1.35
N TYR A 170 -12.39 10.11 -1.53
CA TYR A 170 -11.94 9.22 -0.47
C TYR A 170 -11.37 9.99 0.72
N ARG A 171 -10.56 11.04 0.47
CA ARG A 171 -10.05 11.93 1.53
C ARG A 171 -11.18 12.63 2.29
N GLN A 172 -12.19 13.12 1.58
CA GLN A 172 -13.38 13.72 2.21
C GLN A 172 -14.14 12.68 3.06
N TRP A 173 -14.33 11.47 2.54
CA TRP A 173 -14.96 10.39 3.30
C TRP A 173 -14.16 10.06 4.57
N LEU A 174 -12.84 9.91 4.48
CA LEU A 174 -11.98 9.67 5.65
C LEU A 174 -12.12 10.78 6.70
N ALA A 175 -12.09 12.05 6.28
CA ALA A 175 -12.25 13.19 7.18
C ALA A 175 -13.62 13.16 7.89
N SER A 176 -14.71 12.93 7.13
CA SER A 176 -16.07 12.86 7.68
C SER A 176 -16.31 11.62 8.56
N ASN A 177 -15.48 10.59 8.45
CA ASN A 177 -15.58 9.36 9.24
C ASN A 177 -14.53 9.30 10.36
N GLY A 178 -13.99 10.44 10.80
CA GLY A 178 -13.14 10.54 12.00
C GLY A 178 -11.66 10.22 11.79
N PHE A 179 -11.21 10.05 10.55
CA PHE A 179 -9.80 9.76 10.22
C PHE A 179 -8.99 11.00 9.82
N ALA A 180 -9.38 12.19 10.29
CA ALA A 180 -8.71 13.44 9.93
C ALA A 180 -7.24 13.46 10.38
N SER A 181 -6.96 12.94 11.58
CA SER A 181 -5.60 12.91 12.15
C SER A 181 -4.64 12.04 11.32
N GLU A 182 -5.15 10.94 10.77
CA GLU A 182 -4.43 10.01 9.90
C GLU A 182 -4.14 10.65 8.53
N ILE A 183 -5.07 11.46 8.01
CA ILE A 183 -4.85 12.22 6.77
C ILE A 183 -3.75 13.26 6.97
N ASP A 184 -3.77 13.98 8.11
CA ASP A 184 -2.77 15.00 8.41
C ASP A 184 -1.39 14.38 8.62
N GLN A 185 -1.32 13.26 9.34
CA GLN A 185 -0.08 12.50 9.49
C GLN A 185 0.45 12.01 8.14
N ALA A 186 -0.40 11.44 7.28
CA ALA A 186 0.01 11.00 5.95
C ALA A 186 0.54 12.19 5.12
N GLY A 187 -0.08 13.36 5.24
CA GLY A 187 0.39 14.60 4.63
C GLY A 187 1.78 15.00 5.13
N TYR A 188 2.01 14.93 6.44
CA TYR A 188 3.30 15.19 7.07
C TYR A 188 4.37 14.20 6.59
N GLU A 189 4.06 12.91 6.52
CA GLU A 189 4.98 11.87 6.04
C GLU A 189 5.39 12.10 4.59
N VAL A 190 4.44 12.48 3.71
CA VAL A 190 4.74 12.83 2.32
C VAL A 190 5.67 14.04 2.24
N TYR A 191 5.39 15.08 3.03
CA TYR A 191 6.24 16.26 3.11
C TYR A 191 7.65 15.90 3.60
N TYR A 192 7.76 15.16 4.71
CA TYR A 192 9.01 14.75 5.31
C TYR A 192 9.85 13.89 4.34
N ASN A 193 9.21 12.90 3.68
CA ASN A 193 9.86 12.04 2.70
C ASN A 193 10.32 12.80 1.45
N ARG A 194 9.60 13.84 1.03
CA ARG A 194 9.99 14.69 -0.11
C ARG A 194 11.09 15.68 0.26
N PHE A 195 11.03 16.24 1.47
CA PHE A 195 12.04 17.16 1.97
C PHE A 195 13.36 16.43 2.24
N GLN A 196 13.32 15.18 2.67
CA GLN A 196 14.51 14.39 3.04
C GLN A 196 15.43 15.15 4.02
N PRO A 197 14.90 15.62 5.16
CA PRO A 197 15.62 16.52 6.06
C PRO A 197 16.96 15.96 6.51
N PHE A 198 17.01 14.66 6.81
CA PHE A 198 18.25 13.98 7.20
C PHE A 198 19.33 14.03 6.10
N VAL A 199 18.97 13.79 4.83
CA VAL A 199 19.92 13.84 3.71
C VAL A 199 20.45 15.26 3.54
N ARG A 200 19.59 16.27 3.66
CA ARG A 200 20.00 17.68 3.60
C ARG A 200 20.87 18.06 4.78
N ALA A 201 20.53 17.61 5.99
CA ALA A 201 21.30 17.88 7.19
C ALA A 201 22.69 17.23 7.16
N ILE A 202 22.85 16.02 6.58
CA ILE A 202 24.16 15.40 6.38
C ILE A 202 25.09 16.31 5.57
N ALA A 203 24.60 16.93 4.49
CA ALA A 203 25.41 17.86 3.71
C ALA A 203 25.85 19.07 4.55
N VAL A 204 24.95 19.62 5.38
CA VAL A 204 25.27 20.73 6.29
C VAL A 204 26.27 20.30 7.36
N TYR A 205 26.13 19.10 7.94
CA TYR A 205 27.09 18.55 8.89
C TYR A 205 28.47 18.35 8.28
N ALA A 206 28.55 17.87 7.03
CA ALA A 206 29.81 17.71 6.32
C ALA A 206 30.54 19.06 6.15
N VAL A 207 29.81 20.11 5.76
CA VAL A 207 30.36 21.47 5.66
C VAL A 207 30.80 21.99 7.04
N ALA A 208 29.98 21.80 8.07
CA ALA A 208 30.32 22.20 9.43
C ALA A 208 31.59 21.49 9.95
N ALA A 209 31.75 20.20 9.65
CA ALA A 209 32.94 19.43 10.03
C ALA A 209 34.22 19.95 9.35
N ILE A 210 34.13 20.30 8.05
CA ILE A 210 35.24 20.93 7.33
C ILE A 210 35.59 22.28 7.96
N LEU A 211 34.59 23.12 8.25
CA LEU A 211 34.80 24.42 8.88
C LEU A 211 35.38 24.30 10.29
N LEU A 212 34.98 23.29 11.07
CA LEU A 212 35.62 22.98 12.36
C LEU A 212 37.09 22.61 12.18
N GLY A 213 37.43 21.81 11.17
CA GLY A 213 38.82 21.49 10.83
C GLY A 213 39.64 22.73 10.45
N VAL A 214 39.07 23.62 9.63
CA VAL A 214 39.70 24.90 9.26
C VAL A 214 39.84 25.82 10.47
N ALA A 215 38.80 25.96 11.29
CA ALA A 215 38.82 26.77 12.51
C ALA A 215 39.89 26.28 13.49
N TRP A 216 40.00 24.95 13.66
CA TRP A 216 41.02 24.35 14.51
C TRP A 216 42.44 24.65 14.00
N ARG A 217 42.66 24.53 12.68
CA ARG A 217 43.96 24.79 12.05
C ARG A 217 44.37 26.26 12.06
N THR A 218 43.40 27.16 11.84
CA THR A 218 43.62 28.62 11.68
C THR A 218 43.47 29.40 12.99
N ARG A 219 42.91 28.77 14.05
CA ARG A 219 42.53 29.44 15.31
C ARG A 219 41.62 30.65 15.07
N SER A 220 40.79 30.61 14.03
CA SER A 220 39.95 31.74 13.64
C SER A 220 38.78 31.95 14.59
N ALA A 221 38.61 33.19 15.05
CA ALA A 221 37.53 33.61 15.94
C ALA A 221 36.15 33.70 15.24
N THR A 222 36.10 33.71 13.91
CA THR A 222 34.86 33.84 13.12
C THR A 222 34.39 32.51 12.52
N VAL A 223 35.32 31.63 12.18
CA VAL A 223 35.00 30.33 11.55
C VAL A 223 34.43 29.35 12.57
N TYR A 224 34.91 29.37 13.82
CA TYR A 224 34.41 28.47 14.86
C TYR A 224 32.93 28.70 15.21
N PRO A 225 32.46 29.92 15.52
CA PRO A 225 31.03 30.17 15.77
C PRO A 225 30.14 29.83 14.57
N SER A 226 30.61 30.11 13.35
CA SER A 226 29.89 29.79 12.12
C SER A 226 29.69 28.28 11.97
N ALA A 227 30.73 27.48 12.26
CA ALA A 227 30.63 26.03 12.20
C ALA A 227 29.69 25.45 13.27
N VAL A 228 29.71 26.00 14.49
CA VAL A 228 28.76 25.63 15.55
C VAL A 228 27.32 26.00 15.18
N MET A 229 27.10 27.18 14.59
CA MET A 229 25.79 27.60 14.13
C MET A 229 25.23 26.70 13.02
N LEU A 230 26.10 26.22 12.12
CA LEU A 230 25.71 25.23 11.10
C LEU A 230 25.36 23.87 11.70
N VAL A 231 26.04 23.43 12.77
CA VAL A 231 25.68 22.21 13.51
C VAL A 231 24.29 22.34 14.15
N LEU A 232 24.00 23.47 14.78
CA LEU A 232 22.69 23.75 15.40
C LEU A 232 21.59 23.85 14.33
N LEU A 233 21.86 24.52 13.21
CA LEU A 233 20.95 24.60 12.08
C LEU A 233 20.64 23.21 11.52
N ALA A 234 21.67 22.40 11.27
CA ALA A 234 21.50 21.03 10.80
C ALA A 234 20.62 20.22 11.76
N PHE A 235 20.90 20.31 13.07
CA PHE A 235 20.12 19.64 14.10
C PHE A 235 18.64 20.06 14.09
N ALA A 236 18.37 21.36 14.02
CA ALA A 236 17.01 21.90 13.97
C ALA A 236 16.24 21.53 12.69
N VAL A 237 16.95 21.27 11.58
CA VAL A 237 16.32 20.93 10.28
C VAL A 237 15.88 19.47 10.21
N HIS A 238 16.49 18.56 10.97
CA HIS A 238 16.18 17.12 10.92
C HIS A 238 15.45 16.55 12.13
N THR A 239 15.38 17.32 13.22
CA THR A 239 14.61 16.98 14.42
C THR A 239 13.18 17.47 14.28
#